data_AF-A0A429GRS1-F1
#
_entry.id   AF-A0A429GRS1-F1
#
_cell.length_a   1.000
_cell.length_b   1.000
_cell.length_c   1.000
_cell.angle_alpha   90.00
_cell.angle_beta   90.00
_cell.angle_gamma   90.00
#
_symmetry.space_group_name_H-M   'P 1'
#
loop_
_entity.id
_entity.type
_entity.pdbx_description
1 polymer ?
#
loop_
_entity_poly.entity_id
_entity_poly.type
_entity_poly.pdbx_seq_one_letter_code
_entity_poly.pdbx_strand_id
1 'polypeptide(L)'
;MSRDQVIGAGILLASAVIIIAYLYLVFLTEFSLLLLKITGAVAVVGVFGILGWIGYTLATTPPPKPIEEIEKEIEEEMKKIEEKKEGTREEK
;
A
#
# COMPACT_ATOMS: atom_id res chain seq x y z
N MET A 1 7.25 17.43 31.76
CA MET A 1 7.00 17.19 30.33
C MET A 1 5.82 16.25 30.20
N SER A 2 4.89 16.50 29.26
CA SER A 2 3.84 15.52 28.95
C SER A 2 4.48 14.26 28.36
N ARG A 3 3.86 13.09 28.55
CA ARG A 3 4.40 11.82 28.03
C ARG A 3 4.62 11.89 26.52
N ASP A 4 3.73 12.56 25.81
CA ASP A 4 3.79 12.77 24.37
C ASP A 4 5.01 13.61 23.96
N GLN A 5 5.37 14.62 24.76
CA GLN A 5 6.54 15.46 24.49
C GLN A 5 7.86 14.71 24.73
N VAL A 6 7.90 13.78 25.68
CA VAL A 6 9.07 12.91 25.90
C VAL A 6 9.24 11.92 24.76
N ILE A 7 8.15 11.31 24.29
CA ILE A 7 8.17 10.39 23.14
C ILE A 7 8.59 11.16 21.88
N GLY A 8 8.00 12.33 21.64
CA GLY A 8 8.37 13.19 20.50
C GLY A 8 9.84 13.60 20.54
N ALA A 9 10.36 14.03 21.70
CA ALA A 9 11.77 14.38 21.85
C ALA A 9 12.70 13.17 21.68
N GLY A 10 12.29 12.00 22.16
CA GLY A 10 13.04 10.74 21.99
C GLY A 10 13.15 10.35 20.53
N ILE A 11 12.05 10.40 19.77
CA ILE A 11 12.05 10.13 18.33
C ILE A 11 12.94 11.15 17.61
N LEU A 12 12.81 12.44 17.92
CA LEU A 12 13.60 13.49 17.28
C LEU A 12 15.10 13.30 17.51
N LEU A 13 15.52 12.98 18.73
CA LEU A 13 16.92 12.70 19.05
C LEU A 13 17.41 11.44 18.33
N ALA A 14 16.63 10.36 18.33
CA ALA A 14 16.98 9.13 17.64
C ALA A 14 17.15 9.38 16.13
N SER A 15 16.21 10.10 15.50
CA SER A 15 16.30 10.48 14.09
C SER A 15 17.53 11.35 13.81
N ALA A 16 17.82 12.35 14.65
CA ALA A 16 18.99 13.19 14.49
C ALA A 16 20.30 12.38 14.56
N VAL A 17 20.40 11.43 15.51
CA VAL A 17 21.56 10.53 15.63
C VAL A 17 21.73 9.66 14.38
N ILE A 18 20.64 9.09 13.86
CA ILE A 18 20.68 8.27 12.65
C ILE A 18 21.15 9.11 11.43
N ILE A 19 20.64 10.34 11.29
CA ILE A 19 21.05 11.25 10.21
C ILE A 19 22.55 11.55 10.30
N ILE A 20 23.04 11.91 11.48
CA ILE A 20 24.45 12.21 11.69
C ILE A 20 25.33 10.99 11.38
N ALA A 21 24.95 9.80 11.86
CA ALA A 21 25.67 8.56 11.61
C ALA A 21 25.70 8.22 10.11
N TYR A 22 24.58 8.39 9.40
CA TYR A 22 24.52 8.16 7.95
C TYR A 22 25.43 9.14 7.19
N LEU A 23 25.36 10.44 7.51
CA LEU A 23 26.23 11.44 6.89
C LEU A 23 27.71 11.15 7.17
N TYR A 24 28.06 10.74 8.39
CA TYR A 24 29.42 10.35 8.73
C TYR A 24 29.91 9.17 7.87
N LEU A 25 29.11 8.11 7.75
CA LEU A 25 29.43 6.96 6.90
C LEU A 25 29.58 7.35 5.43
N VAL A 26 28.70 8.21 4.92
CA VAL A 26 28.73 8.62 3.51
C VAL A 26 29.90 9.58 3.19
N PHE A 27 30.27 10.49 4.10
CA PHE A 27 31.27 11.52 3.78
C PHE A 27 32.67 11.23 4.29
N LEU A 28 32.82 10.48 5.39
CA LEU A 28 34.11 10.30 6.07
C LEU A 28 34.67 8.87 5.96
N THR A 29 33.97 7.94 5.30
CA THR A 29 34.44 6.56 5.15
C THR A 29 34.58 6.13 3.69
N GLU A 30 35.47 5.17 3.45
CA GLU A 30 35.69 4.56 2.13
C GLU A 30 34.47 3.81 1.58
N PHE A 31 33.53 3.45 2.45
CA PHE A 31 32.28 2.78 2.06
C PHE A 31 31.27 3.72 1.41
N SER A 32 31.56 5.02 1.31
CA SER A 32 30.71 6.05 0.70
C SER A 32 30.05 5.60 -0.61
N LEU A 33 30.85 5.17 -1.58
CA LEU A 33 30.34 4.74 -2.88
C LEU A 33 29.46 3.50 -2.79
N LEU A 34 29.77 2.57 -1.88
CA LEU A 34 28.95 1.37 -1.66
C LEU A 34 27.60 1.72 -1.03
N LEU A 35 27.60 2.55 0.03
CA LEU A 35 26.38 3.03 0.69
C LEU A 35 25.49 3.82 -0.26
N LEU A 36 26.08 4.72 -1.06
CA LEU A 36 25.32 5.50 -2.05
C LEU A 36 24.72 4.60 -3.14
N LYS A 37 25.47 3.59 -3.62
CA LYS A 37 24.93 2.60 -4.57
C LYS A 37 23.77 1.82 -3.98
N ILE A 38 23.88 1.36 -2.72
CA ILE A 38 22.81 0.62 -2.04
C ILE A 38 21.58 1.53 -1.86
N THR A 39 21.78 2.76 -1.37
CA THR A 39 20.68 3.71 -1.16
C THR A 39 19.97 4.03 -2.48
N GLY A 40 20.73 4.28 -3.55
CA GLY A 40 20.19 4.49 -4.89
C GLY A 40 19.47 3.25 -5.43
N ALA A 41 20.03 2.05 -5.24
CA ALA A 41 19.40 0.81 -5.66
C ALA A 41 18.06 0.57 -4.94
N VAL A 42 17.99 0.83 -3.63
CA VAL A 42 16.73 0.73 -2.86
C VAL A 42 15.70 1.72 -3.39
N ALA A 43 16.10 2.96 -3.71
CA ALA A 43 15.19 3.94 -4.30
C ALA A 43 14.66 3.49 -5.67
N VAL A 44 15.53 2.96 -6.54
CA VAL A 44 15.17 2.43 -7.85
C VAL A 44 14.23 1.23 -7.70
N VAL A 45 14.56 0.25 -6.84
CA VAL A 45 13.70 -0.91 -6.57
C VAL A 45 12.36 -0.49 -5.99
N GLY A 46 12.30 0.54 -5.14
CA GLY A 46 11.03 1.09 -4.65
C GLY A 46 10.14 1.61 -5.77
N VAL A 47 10.68 2.45 -6.65
CA VAL A 47 9.94 3.03 -7.78
C VAL A 47 9.50 1.95 -8.77
N PHE A 48 10.43 1.11 -9.23
CA PHE A 48 10.14 0.06 -10.20
C PHE A 48 9.32 -1.08 -9.61
N GLY A 49 9.41 -1.33 -8.29
CA GLY A 49 8.54 -2.26 -7.59
C GLY A 49 7.09 -1.81 -7.63
N ILE A 50 6.83 -0.51 -7.41
CA ILE A 50 5.47 0.06 -7.54
C ILE A 50 4.99 -0.03 -9.00
N LEU A 51 5.81 0.40 -9.96
CA LEU A 51 5.45 0.31 -11.39
C LEU A 51 5.19 -1.12 -11.84
N GLY A 52 6.03 -2.06 -11.39
CA GLY A 52 5.89 -3.49 -11.65
C GLY A 52 4.62 -4.06 -11.03
N TRP A 53 4.27 -3.66 -9.80
CA TRP A 53 3.01 -4.05 -9.17
C TRP A 53 1.81 -3.53 -9.95
N ILE A 54 1.80 -2.26 -10.37
CA ILE A 54 0.73 -1.70 -11.20
C ILE A 54 0.63 -2.46 -12.52
N GLY A 55 1.76 -2.68 -13.22
CA GLY A 55 1.79 -3.44 -14.46
C GLY A 55 1.29 -4.87 -14.27
N TYR A 56 1.65 -5.53 -13.16
CA TYR A 56 1.16 -6.85 -12.80
C TYR A 56 -0.36 -6.86 -12.61
N THR A 57 -0.91 -5.90 -11.87
CA THR A 57 -2.38 -5.81 -11.70
C THR A 57 -3.07 -5.58 -13.02
N LEU A 58 -2.61 -4.67 -13.88
CA LEU A 58 -3.23 -4.42 -15.19
C LEU A 58 -3.15 -5.62 -16.13
N ALA A 59 -2.04 -6.36 -16.10
CA ALA A 59 -1.86 -7.55 -16.94
C ALA A 59 -2.68 -8.75 -16.47
N THR A 60 -2.99 -8.83 -15.17
CA THR A 60 -3.70 -9.97 -14.57
C THR A 60 -5.15 -9.69 -14.27
N THR A 61 -5.59 -8.42 -14.28
CA THR A 61 -6.99 -8.07 -14.24
C THR A 61 -7.59 -8.31 -15.63
N PRO A 62 -8.52 -9.26 -15.80
CA PRO A 62 -9.31 -9.33 -17.03
C PRO A 62 -10.01 -7.98 -17.21
N PRO A 63 -10.17 -7.52 -18.46
CA PRO A 63 -10.87 -6.27 -18.75
C PRO A 63 -12.19 -6.28 -17.99
N PRO A 64 -12.54 -5.18 -17.31
CA PRO A 64 -13.77 -5.09 -16.52
C PRO A 64 -14.91 -5.64 -17.37
N LYS A 65 -15.65 -6.63 -16.83
CA LYS A 65 -16.78 -7.24 -17.55
C LYS A 65 -17.66 -6.12 -18.12
N PRO A 66 -18.24 -6.29 -19.33
CA PRO A 66 -19.18 -5.32 -19.87
C PRO A 66 -20.23 -4.97 -18.80
N ILE A 67 -20.51 -3.68 -18.64
CA ILE A 67 -21.40 -3.16 -17.59
C ILE A 67 -22.77 -3.88 -17.62
N GLU A 68 -23.21 -4.27 -18.82
CA GLU A 68 -24.46 -5.02 -19.06
C GLU A 68 -24.51 -6.41 -18.41
N GLU A 69 -23.37 -7.13 -18.29
CA GLU A 69 -23.32 -8.43 -17.62
C GLU A 69 -23.33 -8.27 -16.10
N ILE A 70 -22.69 -7.21 -15.59
CA ILE A 70 -22.67 -6.87 -14.16
C ILE A 70 -24.05 -6.40 -13.71
N GLU A 71 -24.74 -5.57 -14.50
CA GLU A 71 -26.11 -5.14 -14.22
C GLU A 71 -27.09 -6.33 -14.19
N LYS A 72 -26.97 -7.27 -15.14
CA LYS A 72 -27.82 -8.47 -15.16
C LYS A 72 -27.56 -9.40 -13.98
N GLU A 73 -26.30 -9.65 -13.61
CA GLU A 73 -25.94 -10.46 -12.43
C GLU A 73 -26.50 -9.81 -11.14
N ILE A 74 -26.40 -8.48 -10.99
CA ILE A 74 -26.92 -7.75 -9.82
C ILE A 74 -28.46 -7.76 -9.79
N GLU A 75 -29.11 -7.59 -10.93
CA GLU A 75 -30.58 -7.60 -11.03
C GLU A 75 -31.15 -8.99 -10.74
N GLU A 76 -30.49 -10.07 -11.18
CA GLU A 76 -30.86 -11.44 -10.82
C GLU A 76 -30.64 -11.75 -9.33
N GLU A 77 -29.55 -11.29 -8.72
CA GLU A 77 -29.35 -11.44 -7.28
C GLU A 77 -30.38 -10.64 -6.48
N MET A 78 -30.70 -9.40 -6.87
CA MET A 78 -31.75 -8.60 -6.23
C MET A 78 -33.10 -9.29 -6.30
N LYS A 79 -33.49 -9.83 -7.47
CA LYS A 79 -34.74 -10.58 -7.63
C LYS A 79 -34.81 -11.82 -6.74
N LYS A 80 -33.73 -12.60 -6.67
CA LYS A 80 -33.65 -13.75 -5.75
C LYS A 80 -33.78 -13.34 -4.29
N ILE A 81 -33.22 -12.21 -3.90
CA ILE A 81 -33.31 -11.69 -2.53
C ILE A 81 -34.75 -11.20 -2.22
N GLU A 82 -35.43 -10.57 -3.18
CA GLU A 82 -36.84 -10.18 -3.07
C GLU A 82 -37.77 -11.38 -2.97
N GLU A 83 -37.67 -12.35 -3.88
CA GLU A 83 -38.48 -13.58 -3.84
C GLU A 83 -38.29 -14.35 -2.52
N LYS A 84 -37.04 -14.41 -2.02
CA LYS A 84 -36.75 -15.06 -0.73
C LYS A 84 -37.32 -14.27 0.45
N LYS A 85 -37.32 -12.94 0.39
CA LYS A 85 -37.94 -12.07 1.41
C LYS A 85 -39.46 -12.18 1.41
N GLU A 86 -40.09 -12.25 0.25
CA GLU A 86 -41.53 -12.39 0.11
C GLU A 86 -42.02 -13.77 0.56
N GLY A 87 -41.36 -14.86 0.14
CA GLY A 87 -41.68 -16.21 0.61
C GLY A 87 -41.53 -16.38 2.13
N THR A 88 -40.54 -15.73 2.75
CA THR A 88 -40.37 -15.74 4.22
C THR A 88 -41.44 -14.90 4.95
N ARG A 89 -42.11 -13.98 4.25
CA ARG A 89 -43.14 -13.08 4.79
C ARG A 89 -44.55 -13.67 4.68
N GLU A 90 -44.77 -14.56 3.71
CA GLU A 90 -46.03 -15.31 3.53
C GLU A 90 -46.12 -16.57 4.41
N GLU A 91 -44.99 -17.14 4.85
CA GLU A 91 -44.94 -18.29 5.78
C GLU A 91 -45.10 -17.92 7.28
N LYS A 92 -45.22 -16.63 7.62
CA LYS A 92 -45.38 -16.12 9.00
C LYS A 92 -46.77 -15.57 9.25
#